data_AF-A0A520USJ5-F1
#
_entry.id   AF-A0A520USJ5-F1
#
_cell.length_a   1.000
_cell.length_b   1.000
_cell.length_c   1.000
_cell.angle_alpha   90.00
_cell.angle_beta   90.00
_cell.angle_gamma   90.00
#
_symmetry.space_group_name_H-M   'P 1'
#
loop_
_entity.id
_entity.type
_entity.pdbx_description
1 polymer ?
#
loop_
_entity_poly.entity_id
_entity_poly.type
_entity_poly.pdbx_seq_one_letter_code
_entity_poly.pdbx_strand_id
1 'polypeptide(L)'
;MKKSIIFLLTMVFAFTMNANINSDDFDKLKKLEGKWMGMLERTDGTSDMLYLEYSITSNGSALLEESNTGGIEMLTIFNNHGEKLLATHYCGL
;
A
#
# COMPACT_ATOMS: atom_id res chain seq x y z
N MET A 1 28.36 -9.06 -35.05
CA MET A 1 26.91 -8.87 -35.30
C MET A 1 26.02 -9.55 -34.24
N LYS A 2 26.18 -10.86 -33.93
CA LYS A 2 25.34 -11.56 -32.94
C LYS A 2 25.36 -10.97 -31.51
N LYS A 3 26.52 -10.53 -31.00
CA LYS A 3 26.65 -9.92 -29.66
C LYS A 3 25.95 -8.55 -29.55
N SER A 4 25.92 -7.77 -30.63
CA SER A 4 25.27 -6.46 -30.65
C SER A 4 23.74 -6.56 -30.75
N ILE A 5 23.24 -7.64 -31.37
CA ILE A 5 21.80 -7.95 -31.40
C ILE A 5 21.32 -8.42 -30.01
N ILE A 6 22.12 -9.22 -29.31
CA ILE A 6 21.81 -9.65 -27.93
C ILE A 6 21.76 -8.46 -26.98
N PHE A 7 22.70 -7.51 -27.10
CA PHE A 7 22.73 -6.30 -26.28
C PHE A 7 21.53 -5.36 -26.53
N LEU A 8 21.08 -5.26 -27.80
CA LEU A 8 19.90 -4.47 -28.15
C LEU A 8 18.60 -5.10 -27.60
N LEU A 9 18.50 -6.43 -27.62
CA LEU A 9 17.33 -7.15 -27.12
C LEU A 9 17.17 -7.03 -25.59
N THR A 10 18.27 -7.02 -24.84
CA THR A 10 18.25 -6.78 -23.39
C THR A 10 17.85 -5.36 -23.01
N MET A 11 18.16 -4.37 -23.85
CA MET A 11 17.86 -2.96 -23.56
C MET A 11 16.38 -2.61 -23.77
N VAL A 12 15.68 -3.29 -24.68
CA VAL A 12 14.24 -3.12 -24.90
C VAL A 12 13.41 -3.69 -23.73
N PHE A 13 13.88 -4.76 -23.09
CA PHE A 13 13.17 -5.38 -21.98
C PHE A 13 13.14 -4.48 -20.72
N ALA A 14 14.22 -3.72 -20.48
CA ALA A 14 14.34 -2.83 -19.32
C ALA A 14 13.37 -1.63 -19.34
N PHE A 15 12.89 -1.20 -20.51
CA PHE A 15 11.95 -0.06 -20.62
C PHE A 15 10.49 -0.42 -20.32
N THR A 16 10.15 -1.71 -20.23
CA THR A 16 8.75 -2.15 -20.11
C THR A 16 8.29 -2.40 -18.67
N MET A 17 9.15 -2.19 -17.67
CA MET A 17 8.77 -2.29 -16.26
C MET A 17 8.31 -0.94 -15.70
N ASN A 18 7.27 -0.36 -16.31
CA ASN A 18 6.46 0.62 -15.62
C ASN A 18 5.29 -0.13 -15.00
N ALA A 19 5.26 -0.24 -13.67
CA ALA A 19 4.07 -0.69 -12.97
C ALA A 19 2.96 0.33 -13.26
N ASN A 20 2.06 -0.02 -14.18
CA ASN A 20 0.90 0.79 -14.48
C ASN A 20 -0.10 0.56 -13.34
N ILE A 21 -0.11 1.48 -12.37
CA ILE A 21 -1.07 1.48 -11.28
C ILE A 21 -2.40 1.91 -11.89
N ASN A 22 -3.19 0.95 -12.33
CA ASN A 22 -4.53 1.21 -12.84
C ASN A 22 -5.45 1.59 -11.67
N SER A 23 -6.52 2.35 -11.96
CA SER A 23 -7.57 2.68 -11.00
C SER A 23 -8.10 1.46 -10.22
N ASP A 24 -8.05 0.28 -10.84
CA ASP A 24 -8.42 -1.01 -10.26
C ASP A 24 -7.67 -1.35 -8.97
N ASP A 25 -6.46 -0.83 -8.77
CA ASP A 25 -5.66 -1.13 -7.57
C ASP A 25 -6.24 -0.46 -6.32
N PHE A 26 -6.82 0.74 -6.46
CA PHE A 26 -7.52 1.38 -5.35
C PHE A 26 -8.81 0.64 -4.99
N ASP A 27 -9.56 0.15 -5.98
CA ASP A 27 -10.77 -0.63 -5.72
C ASP A 27 -10.49 -1.99 -5.06
N LYS A 28 -9.30 -2.57 -5.28
CA LYS A 28 -8.85 -3.75 -4.51
C LYS A 28 -8.62 -3.41 -3.04
N LEU A 29 -8.04 -2.25 -2.72
CA LEU A 29 -7.81 -1.84 -1.32
C LEU A 29 -9.11 -1.62 -0.57
N LYS A 30 -10.17 -1.11 -1.22
CA LYS A 30 -11.49 -0.93 -0.60
C LYS A 30 -12.06 -2.23 -0.03
N LYS A 31 -11.61 -3.41 -0.49
CA LYS A 31 -12.01 -4.72 0.07
C LYS A 31 -11.51 -4.96 1.50
N LEU A 32 -10.60 -4.11 2.00
CA LEU A 32 -10.14 -4.14 3.39
C LEU A 32 -11.15 -3.53 4.36
N GLU A 33 -12.18 -2.84 3.88
CA GLU A 33 -13.22 -2.22 4.73
C GLU A 33 -13.70 -3.17 5.82
N GLY A 34 -13.67 -2.69 7.06
CA GLY A 34 -14.01 -3.48 8.23
C GLY A 34 -13.00 -3.35 9.36
N LYS A 35 -13.21 -4.14 10.41
CA LYS A 35 -12.38 -4.16 11.62
C LYS A 35 -11.53 -5.42 11.65
N TRP A 36 -10.26 -5.25 11.97
CA TRP A 36 -9.27 -6.33 12.01
C TRP A 36 -8.54 -6.30 13.35
N MET A 37 -8.18 -7.49 13.82
CA MET A 37 -7.41 -7.67 15.05
C MET A 37 -6.34 -8.72 14.82
N GLY A 38 -5.15 -8.48 15.36
CA GLY A 38 -4.04 -9.43 15.29
C GLY A 38 -2.96 -9.15 16.33
N MET A 39 -1.88 -9.93 16.23
CA MET A 39 -0.65 -9.71 16.97
C MET A 39 0.42 -9.21 16.00
N LEU A 40 1.08 -8.10 16.35
CA LEU A 40 2.23 -7.56 15.64
C LEU A 40 3.51 -8.07 16.31
N GLU A 41 4.18 -9.02 15.68
CA GLU A 41 5.49 -9.49 16.10
C GLU A 41 6.56 -8.48 15.72
N ARG A 42 7.35 -8.04 16.70
CA ARG A 42 8.42 -7.04 16.52
C ARG A 42 9.77 -7.73 16.31
N THR A 43 10.70 -6.99 15.72
CA THR A 43 12.07 -7.49 15.46
C THR A 43 12.89 -7.73 16.73
N ASP A 44 12.50 -7.13 17.86
CA ASP A 44 13.13 -7.33 19.16
C ASP A 44 12.59 -8.56 19.93
N GLY A 45 11.67 -9.32 19.32
CA GLY A 45 11.05 -10.51 19.91
C GLY A 45 9.88 -10.22 20.85
N THR A 46 9.45 -8.96 20.96
CA THR A 46 8.20 -8.59 21.63
C THR A 46 7.01 -8.64 20.67
N SER A 47 5.79 -8.64 21.21
CA SER A 47 4.56 -8.68 20.41
C SER A 47 3.54 -7.70 20.98
N ASP A 48 2.92 -6.91 20.12
CA ASP A 48 1.85 -5.97 20.50
C ASP A 48 0.52 -6.42 19.92
N MET A 49 -0.57 -6.12 20.64
CA MET A 49 -1.90 -6.25 20.05
C MET A 49 -2.11 -5.14 19.02
N LEU A 50 -2.58 -5.51 17.84
CA LEU A 50 -2.88 -4.62 16.73
C LEU A 50 -4.38 -4.60 16.45
N TYR A 51 -4.95 -3.41 16.43
CA TYR A 51 -6.31 -3.15 15.97
C TYR A 51 -6.25 -2.27 14.74
N LEU A 52 -7.00 -2.62 13.69
CA LEU A 52 -7.17 -1.81 12.49
C LEU A 52 -8.65 -1.62 12.20
N GLU A 53 -9.03 -0.43 11.76
CA GLU A 53 -10.34 -0.14 11.18
C GLU A 53 -10.15 0.54 9.84
N TYR A 54 -10.66 -0.08 8.78
CA TYR A 54 -10.69 0.48 7.45
C TYR A 54 -12.09 0.98 7.12
N SER A 55 -12.21 2.25 6.76
CA SER A 55 -13.48 2.88 6.39
C SER A 55 -13.38 3.61 5.04
N ILE A 56 -14.37 3.42 4.18
CA ILE A 56 -14.48 4.17 2.94
C ILE A 56 -15.11 5.54 3.24
N THR A 57 -14.40 6.61 2.92
CA THR A 57 -14.81 7.99 3.23
C THR A 57 -14.78 8.88 1.98
N SER A 58 -15.13 10.16 2.14
CA SER A 58 -15.05 11.16 1.06
C SER A 58 -15.76 10.72 -0.23
N ASN A 59 -16.97 10.15 -0.10
CA ASN A 59 -17.75 9.62 -1.21
C ASN A 59 -17.02 8.55 -2.05
N GLY A 60 -16.25 7.67 -1.40
CA GLY A 60 -15.56 6.56 -2.04
C GLY A 60 -14.19 6.91 -2.65
N SER A 61 -13.72 8.15 -2.46
CA SER A 61 -12.42 8.61 -2.98
C SER A 61 -11.25 8.39 -2.02
N ALA A 62 -11.52 8.06 -0.76
CA ALA A 62 -10.51 7.77 0.25
C ALA A 62 -10.86 6.50 1.04
N LEU A 63 -9.84 5.73 1.37
CA LEU A 63 -9.89 4.66 2.36
C LEU A 63 -9.06 5.12 3.56
N LEU A 64 -9.70 5.27 4.71
CA LEU A 64 -9.05 5.62 5.98
C LEU A 64 -8.77 4.32 6.74
N GLU A 65 -7.52 4.07 7.05
CA GLU A 65 -7.09 3.12 8.07
C GLU A 65 -6.85 3.88 9.37
N GLU A 66 -7.51 3.47 10.44
CA GLU A 66 -7.17 3.84 11.80
C GLU A 66 -6.54 2.62 12.48
N SER A 67 -5.40 2.81 13.14
CA SER A 67 -4.68 1.73 13.80
C SER A 67 -4.34 2.06 15.25
N ASN A 68 -4.38 1.03 16.08
CA ASN A 68 -3.90 1.08 17.46
C ASN A 68 -2.93 -0.07 17.69
N THR A 69 -1.67 0.27 17.98
CA THR A 69 -0.61 -0.70 18.30
C THR A 69 -0.14 -0.43 19.71
N GLY A 70 -0.43 -1.32 20.65
CA GLY A 70 0.02 -1.17 22.04
C GLY A 70 -0.43 0.13 22.72
N GLY A 71 -1.59 0.69 22.32
CA GLY A 71 -2.13 1.95 22.85
C GLY A 71 -1.72 3.20 22.07
N ILE A 72 -0.86 3.09 21.05
CA ILE A 72 -0.47 4.20 20.19
C ILE A 72 -1.37 4.24 18.96
N GLU A 73 -2.10 5.35 18.81
CA GLU A 73 -2.97 5.61 17.67
C GLU A 73 -2.17 6.14 16.47
N MET A 74 -2.47 5.59 15.30
CA MET A 74 -1.91 5.97 14.01
C MET A 74 -3.02 5.95 12.96
N LEU A 75 -2.78 6.59 11.82
CA LEU A 75 -3.71 6.49 10.70
C LEU A 75 -3.00 6.53 9.36
N THR A 76 -3.59 5.88 8.37
CA THR A 76 -3.16 5.93 6.98
C THR A 76 -4.34 6.31 6.09
N ILE A 77 -4.16 7.31 5.22
CA ILE A 77 -5.15 7.66 4.20
C ILE A 77 -4.66 7.15 2.86
N PHE A 78 -5.44 6.29 2.21
CA PHE A 78 -5.22 5.83 0.84
C PHE A 78 -6.19 6.54 -0.10
N ASN A 79 -5.68 7.06 -1.21
CA ASN A 79 -6.52 7.68 -2.24
C ASN A 79 -5.87 7.53 -3.62
N ASN A 80 -6.71 7.52 -4.65
CA ASN A 80 -6.22 7.60 -6.02
C ASN A 80 -5.98 9.06 -6.41
N HIS A 81 -4.84 9.34 -7.04
CA HIS A 81 -4.47 10.64 -7.56
C HIS A 81 -3.99 10.49 -9.00
N GLY A 82 -4.95 10.43 -9.93
CA GLY A 82 -4.70 10.16 -11.34
C GLY A 82 -4.33 8.69 -11.57
N GLU A 83 -3.11 8.45 -12.05
CA GLU A 83 -2.53 7.10 -12.26
C GLU A 83 -1.65 6.66 -11.08
N LYS A 84 -1.84 7.26 -9.90
CA LYS A 84 -1.03 6.98 -8.71
C LYS A 84 -1.92 6.70 -7.52
N LEU A 85 -1.69 5.56 -6.89
CA LEU A 85 -2.15 5.31 -5.53
C LEU A 85 -1.24 6.06 -4.56
N LEU A 86 -1.81 6.93 -3.74
CA LEU A 86 -1.10 7.61 -2.65
C LEU A 86 -1.52 7.00 -1.32
N ALA A 87 -0.55 6.89 -0.41
CA ALA A 87 -0.76 6.56 0.99
C ALA A 87 -0.06 7.63 1.84
N THR A 88 -0.80 8.29 2.71
CA THR A 88 -0.25 9.22 3.69
C THR A 88 -0.39 8.60 5.07
N HIS A 89 0.74 8.26 5.68
CA HIS A 89 0.79 7.64 6.99
C HIS A 89 1.19 8.67 8.05
N TYR A 90 0.42 8.71 9.14
CA TYR A 90 0.70 9.52 10.31
C TYR A 90 1.12 8.59 11.43
N CYS A 91 2.44 8.56 11.65
CA CYS A 91 3.05 7.75 12.68
C CYS A 91 2.90 8.45 14.04
N GLY A 92 2.61 7.67 15.08
CA GLY A 92 2.60 8.12 16.47
C GLY A 92 3.97 8.00 17.15
N LEU A 93 5.00 7.54 16.42
CA LEU A 93 6.36 7.25 16.87
C LEU A 93 7.40 8.06 16.08
#